data_AF-A0AA97E495-F1
#
_entry.id   AF-A0AA97E495-F1
#
_cell.length_a   1.000
_cell.length_b   1.000
_cell.length_c   1.000
_cell.angle_alpha   90.00
_cell.angle_beta   90.00
_cell.angle_gamma   90.00
#
_symmetry.space_group_name_H-M   'P 1'
#
loop_
_entity.id
_entity.type
_entity.pdbx_description
1 polymer ?
#
loop_
_entity_poly.entity_id
_entity_poly.type
_entity_poly.pdbx_seq_one_letter_code
_entity_poly.pdbx_strand_id
1 'polypeptide(L)'
;MAALQRAMAFDYGTKQIGVAVGQTLTRRAEPVAVLRARDGVPDWNDIARLISEWKPDTLVVGLPLNMDGSPSEMSGRAEKFSRRLHGRFNLPVHCIDERLSTFEAKQSLRDSGRTPASYRDNPVDSLAAALLLETWLNDQPEETP
;
A
#
# COMPACT_ATOMS: atom_id res chain seq x y z
N MET A 1 -3.82 6.52 25.27
CA MET A 1 -3.64 7.57 24.24
C MET A 1 -3.27 6.83 22.99
N ALA A 2 -4.20 6.71 22.04
CA ALA A 2 -3.90 6.07 20.76
C ALA A 2 -2.69 6.75 20.13
N ALA A 3 -1.63 5.97 19.89
CA ALA A 3 -0.45 6.50 19.23
C ALA A 3 -0.87 6.88 17.80
N LEU A 4 -0.77 8.18 17.48
CA LEU A 4 -0.92 8.65 16.11
C LEU A 4 0.21 8.00 15.31
N GLN A 5 -0.12 6.97 14.56
CA GLN A 5 0.84 6.22 13.75
C GLN A 5 0.61 6.57 12.29
N ARG A 6 1.64 7.06 11.63
CA ARG A 6 1.66 7.29 10.19
C ARG A 6 2.22 6.07 9.49
N ALA A 7 1.53 5.64 8.44
CA ALA A 7 1.95 4.52 7.63
C ALA A 7 2.14 4.96 6.18
N MET A 8 3.06 4.29 5.49
CA MET A 8 3.29 4.47 4.06
C MET A 8 3.14 3.13 3.34
N ALA A 9 2.25 3.08 2.36
CA ALA A 9 1.98 1.89 1.57
C ALA A 9 2.68 1.93 0.21
N PHE A 10 3.06 0.74 -0.25
CA PHE A 10 3.61 0.48 -1.57
C PHE A 10 2.77 -0.59 -2.27
N ASP A 11 2.12 -0.20 -3.37
CA ASP A 11 1.49 -1.11 -4.33
C ASP A 11 2.57 -1.58 -5.32
N TYR A 12 3.04 -2.81 -5.13
CA TYR A 12 4.24 -3.30 -5.80
C TYR A 12 3.96 -3.77 -7.22
N GLY A 13 4.61 -3.13 -8.20
CA GLY A 13 4.62 -3.56 -9.60
C GLY A 13 6.02 -3.60 -10.21
N THR A 14 6.19 -4.41 -11.26
CA THR A 14 7.50 -4.58 -11.91
C THR A 14 7.94 -3.39 -12.76
N LYS A 15 6.98 -2.54 -13.16
CA LYS A 15 7.23 -1.33 -13.97
C LYS A 15 7.03 -0.04 -13.18
N GLN A 16 6.11 -0.06 -12.23
CA GLN A 16 5.72 1.09 -11.42
C GLN A 16 5.33 0.60 -10.03
N ILE A 17 5.58 1.40 -9.00
CA ILE A 17 5.16 1.14 -7.63
C ILE A 17 4.36 2.35 -7.17
N GLY A 18 3.08 2.15 -6.86
CA GLY A 18 2.24 3.20 -6.28
C GLY A 18 2.62 3.44 -4.82
N VAL A 19 2.58 4.69 -4.37
CA VAL A 19 2.90 5.06 -2.98
C VAL A 19 1.77 5.89 -2.40
N ALA A 20 1.34 5.55 -1.19
CA ALA A 20 0.35 6.29 -0.44
C ALA A 20 0.78 6.48 1.02
N VAL A 21 0.23 7.49 1.67
CA VAL A 21 0.42 7.75 3.10
C VAL A 21 -0.92 7.87 3.80
N GLY A 22 -0.95 7.52 5.07
CA GLY A 22 -2.16 7.53 5.87
C GLY A 22 -1.84 7.46 7.35
N GLN A 23 -2.87 7.56 8.18
CA GLN A 23 -2.71 7.56 9.64
C GLN A 23 -3.85 6.86 10.35
N THR A 24 -3.54 6.29 11.52
CA THR A 24 -4.50 5.51 12.33
C THR A 24 -5.67 6.34 12.84
N LEU A 25 -5.47 7.65 13.08
CA LEU A 25 -6.51 8.53 13.61
C LEU A 25 -7.71 8.72 12.67
N THR A 26 -7.46 8.95 11.38
CA THR A 26 -8.52 9.19 10.39
C THR A 26 -8.90 7.93 9.62
N ARG A 27 -8.07 6.89 9.67
CA ARG A 27 -8.16 5.68 8.84
C ARG A 27 -8.30 5.98 7.34
N ARG A 28 -7.74 7.10 6.90
CA ARG A 28 -7.74 7.54 5.50
C ARG A 28 -6.32 7.53 4.97
N ALA A 29 -6.20 7.27 3.67
CA ALA A 29 -4.95 7.37 2.96
C ALA A 29 -5.08 8.20 1.68
N GLU A 30 -3.97 8.82 1.29
CA GLU A 30 -3.86 9.58 0.07
C GLU A 30 -2.67 9.11 -0.76
N PRO A 31 -2.81 9.03 -2.09
CA PRO A 31 -1.68 8.72 -2.95
C PRO A 31 -0.72 9.91 -3.01
N VAL A 32 0.58 9.63 -2.91
CA VAL A 32 1.62 10.67 -2.85
C VAL A 32 2.63 10.58 -3.99
N ALA A 33 2.85 9.39 -4.55
CA ALA A 33 3.80 9.22 -5.64
C ALA A 33 3.54 7.94 -6.44
N VAL A 34 4.13 7.89 -7.63
CA VAL A 34 4.31 6.65 -8.39
C VAL A 34 5.78 6.55 -8.77
N LEU A 35 6.46 5.53 -8.25
CA LEU A 35 7.88 5.29 -8.51
C LEU A 35 8.03 4.43 -9.76
N ARG A 36 8.94 4.81 -10.65
CA ARG A 36 9.33 3.94 -11.77
C ARG A 36 10.16 2.78 -11.22
N ALA A 37 9.87 1.57 -11.69
CA ALA A 37 10.63 0.38 -11.36
C ALA A 37 11.12 -0.31 -12.62
N ARG A 38 12.33 -0.89 -12.55
CA ARG A 38 12.86 -1.76 -13.59
C ARG A 38 12.95 -3.17 -13.03
N ASP A 39 12.11 -4.06 -13.56
CA ASP A 39 11.97 -5.44 -13.06
C ASP A 39 11.69 -5.48 -11.54
N GLY A 40 10.85 -4.55 -11.07
CA GLY A 40 10.45 -4.44 -9.66
C GLY A 40 11.50 -3.80 -8.75
N VAL A 41 12.55 -3.21 -9.32
CA VAL A 41 13.54 -2.45 -8.58
C VAL A 41 13.33 -0.95 -8.83
N PRO A 42 12.87 -0.18 -7.84
CA PRO A 42 12.81 1.28 -7.92
C PRO A 42 14.17 1.92 -7.61
N ASP A 43 14.29 3.23 -7.83
CA ASP A 43 15.37 4.00 -7.24
C ASP A 43 15.15 4.13 -5.72
N TRP A 44 16.10 3.63 -4.94
CA TRP A 44 16.03 3.66 -3.48
C TRP A 44 16.16 5.08 -2.91
N ASN A 45 16.79 6.01 -3.63
CA ASN A 45 16.86 7.40 -3.20
C ASN A 45 15.49 8.06 -3.24
N ASP A 46 14.62 7.69 -4.19
CA ASP A 46 13.27 8.23 -4.27
C ASP A 46 12.43 7.78 -3.06
N ILE A 47 12.55 6.49 -2.68
CA ILE A 47 11.93 5.96 -1.46
C ILE A 47 12.50 6.67 -0.22
N ALA A 48 13.82 6.85 -0.15
CA ALA A 48 14.45 7.53 0.99
C ALA A 48 13.95 8.98 1.14
N ARG A 49 13.76 9.70 0.03
CA ARG A 49 13.18 11.05 0.05
C ARG A 49 11.75 11.02 0.59
N LEU A 50 10.91 10.12 0.10
CA LEU A 50 9.53 9.97 0.58
C LEU A 50 9.48 9.62 2.07
N ILE A 51 10.32 8.69 2.53
CA ILE A 51 10.39 8.32 3.96
C ILE A 51 10.87 9.51 4.80
N SER A 52 11.85 10.28 4.33
CA SER A 52 12.35 11.46 5.05
C SER A 52 11.32 12.59 5.10
N GLU A 53 10.54 12.77 4.04
CA GLU A 53 9.50 13.78 3.91
C GLU A 53 8.31 13.45 4.81
N TRP A 54 7.76 12.24 4.66
CA TRP A 54 6.54 11.84 5.34
C TRP A 54 6.77 11.24 6.73
N LYS A 55 7.98 10.77 7.05
CA LYS A 55 8.35 10.17 8.34
C LYS A 55 7.32 9.13 8.82
N PRO A 56 7.08 8.06 8.04
CA PRO A 56 6.18 6.99 8.48
C PRO A 56 6.80 6.21 9.64
N ASP A 57 5.96 5.76 10.57
CA ASP A 57 6.33 4.86 11.67
C ASP A 57 6.37 3.40 11.21
N THR A 58 5.61 3.07 10.16
CA THR A 58 5.57 1.74 9.57
C THR A 58 5.32 1.78 8.07
N LEU A 59 5.76 0.73 7.38
CA LEU A 59 5.57 0.55 5.95
C LEU A 59 4.62 -0.60 5.69
N VAL A 60 3.87 -0.50 4.60
CA VAL A 60 2.90 -1.51 4.17
C VAL A 60 3.18 -1.89 2.72
N VAL A 61 3.18 -3.17 2.39
CA VAL A 61 3.42 -3.67 1.03
C VAL A 61 2.31 -4.61 0.63
N GLY A 62 1.72 -4.38 -0.54
CA GLY A 62 0.76 -5.29 -1.12
C GLY A 62 1.39 -6.58 -1.66
N LEU A 63 0.72 -7.70 -1.39
CA LEU A 63 1.04 -9.01 -1.93
C LEU A 63 -0.07 -9.44 -2.90
N PRO A 64 0.19 -9.42 -4.22
CA PRO A 64 -0.75 -9.94 -5.20
C PRO A 64 -0.77 -11.47 -5.11
N LEU A 65 -1.77 -12.05 -4.46
CA LEU A 65 -1.98 -13.50 -4.38
C LEU A 65 -2.90 -14.00 -5.51
N ASN A 66 -2.80 -15.30 -5.84
CA ASN A 66 -3.73 -15.94 -6.77
C ASN A 66 -5.14 -16.03 -6.14
N MET A 67 -6.19 -16.18 -6.95
CA MET A 67 -7.58 -16.21 -6.45
C MET A 67 -7.82 -17.27 -5.36
N ASP A 68 -7.14 -18.42 -5.43
CA ASP A 68 -7.21 -19.50 -4.44
C ASP A 68 -6.39 -19.22 -3.16
N GLY A 69 -5.64 -18.12 -3.12
CA GLY A 69 -4.79 -17.70 -2.00
C GLY A 69 -3.39 -18.26 -2.03
N SER A 70 -3.03 -19.02 -3.06
CA SER A 70 -1.65 -19.43 -3.26
C SER A 70 -0.76 -18.22 -3.64
N PRO A 71 0.52 -18.21 -3.23
CA PRO A 71 1.48 -17.21 -3.69
C PRO A 71 1.63 -17.21 -5.21
N SER A 72 1.61 -16.02 -5.81
CA SER A 72 2.01 -15.84 -7.21
C SER A 72 3.52 -15.61 -7.30
N GLU A 73 4.08 -15.73 -8.51
CA GLU A 73 5.48 -15.30 -8.75
C GLU A 73 5.72 -13.84 -8.34
N MET A 74 4.68 -13.00 -8.45
CA MET A 74 4.73 -11.60 -8.07
C MET A 74 4.75 -11.42 -6.55
N SER A 75 4.04 -12.26 -5.78
CA SER A 75 4.08 -12.23 -4.31
C SER A 75 5.49 -12.46 -3.79
N GLY A 76 6.22 -13.43 -4.34
CA GLY A 76 7.61 -13.68 -3.97
C GLY A 76 8.55 -12.50 -4.28
N ARG A 77 8.23 -11.69 -5.30
CA ARG A 77 8.98 -10.47 -5.62
C ARG A 77 8.61 -9.33 -4.67
N ALA A 78 7.34 -9.15 -4.35
CA ALA A 78 6.84 -8.18 -3.38
C ALA A 78 7.39 -8.44 -1.97
N GLU A 79 7.46 -9.71 -1.53
CA GLU A 79 8.11 -10.09 -0.27
C GLU A 79 9.62 -9.75 -0.26
N LYS A 80 10.32 -9.96 -1.37
CA LYS A 80 11.73 -9.54 -1.46
C LYS A 80 11.85 -8.02 -1.36
N PHE A 81 10.92 -7.28 -1.95
CA PHE A 81 10.86 -5.83 -1.84
C PHE A 81 10.61 -5.38 -0.39
N SER A 82 9.66 -6.00 0.34
CA SER A 82 9.39 -5.68 1.75
C SER A 82 10.60 -5.94 2.65
N ARG A 83 11.31 -7.06 2.46
CA ARG A 83 12.56 -7.35 3.18
C ARG A 83 13.66 -6.32 2.89
N ARG A 84 13.74 -5.84 1.65
CA ARG A 84 14.69 -4.79 1.24
C ARG A 84 14.36 -3.42 1.85
N LEU A 85 13.08 -3.08 1.96
CA LEU A 85 12.61 -1.88 2.68
C LEU A 85 13.04 -1.96 4.15
N HIS A 86 12.71 -3.06 4.82
CA HIS A 86 13.06 -3.28 6.22
C HIS A 86 14.58 -3.14 6.45
N GLY A 87 15.39 -3.86 5.67
CA GLY A 87 16.85 -3.83 5.82
C GLY A 87 17.51 -2.48 5.49
N ARG A 88 16.88 -1.61 4.69
CA ARG A 88 17.43 -0.29 4.31
C ARG A 88 17.04 0.82 5.28
N PHE A 89 15.80 0.80 5.75
CA PHE A 89 15.21 1.91 6.49
C PHE A 89 14.97 1.59 7.96
N ASN A 90 15.15 0.33 8.36
CA ASN A 90 14.95 -0.13 9.74
C ASN A 90 13.55 0.22 10.30
N LEU A 91 12.56 0.28 9.41
CA LEU A 91 11.15 0.46 9.77
C LEU A 91 10.45 -0.90 9.79
N PRO A 92 9.44 -1.09 10.66
CA PRO A 92 8.51 -2.21 10.54
C PRO A 92 7.88 -2.22 9.14
N VAL A 93 7.72 -3.42 8.57
CA VAL A 93 7.09 -3.60 7.27
C VAL A 93 6.03 -4.68 7.39
N HIS A 94 4.78 -4.32 7.10
CA HIS A 94 3.65 -5.25 7.05
C HIS A 94 3.35 -5.61 5.60
N CYS A 95 3.02 -6.88 5.37
CA CYS A 95 2.58 -7.36 4.06
C CYS A 95 1.08 -7.68 4.13
N ILE A 96 0.32 -7.27 3.12
CA ILE A 96 -1.14 -7.46 3.08
C ILE A 96 -1.54 -8.22 1.83
N ASP A 97 -2.44 -9.17 2.01
CA ASP A 97 -3.11 -9.86 0.91
C ASP A 97 -4.02 -8.90 0.14
N GLU A 98 -3.64 -8.57 -1.09
CA GLU A 98 -4.39 -7.66 -1.95
C GLU A 98 -5.78 -8.21 -2.34
N ARG A 99 -6.04 -9.51 -2.18
CA ARG A 99 -7.37 -10.09 -2.44
C ARG A 99 -8.44 -9.57 -1.49
N LEU A 100 -8.06 -9.17 -0.27
CA LEU A 100 -8.98 -8.58 0.70
C LEU A 100 -9.52 -7.22 0.24
N SER A 101 -8.94 -6.60 -0.79
CA SER A 101 -9.47 -5.40 -1.45
C SER A 101 -10.64 -5.68 -2.41
N THR A 102 -11.09 -6.93 -2.55
CA THR A 102 -12.08 -7.36 -3.56
C THR A 102 -13.37 -7.94 -3.00
N PHE A 103 -14.35 -7.06 -2.77
CA PHE A 103 -15.76 -7.10 -3.19
C PHE A 103 -16.48 -6.01 -2.39
N GLU A 104 -16.30 -6.01 -1.07
CA GLU A 104 -16.83 -5.01 -0.13
C GLU A 104 -16.16 -3.64 -0.31
N ALA A 105 -14.82 -3.58 -0.42
CA ALA A 105 -14.12 -2.30 -0.69
C ALA A 105 -14.57 -1.68 -2.03
N LYS A 106 -14.82 -2.49 -3.07
CA LYS A 106 -15.38 -2.01 -4.35
C LYS A 106 -16.83 -1.53 -4.23
N GLN A 107 -17.60 -2.07 -3.28
CA GLN A 107 -18.99 -1.71 -3.03
C GLN A 107 -19.10 -0.44 -2.17
N SER A 108 -18.32 -0.32 -1.09
CA SER A 108 -18.23 0.89 -0.26
C SER A 108 -17.69 2.11 -1.03
N LEU A 109 -16.78 1.90 -1.99
CA LEU A 109 -16.33 2.98 -2.88
C LEU A 109 -17.45 3.53 -3.75
N ARG A 110 -18.32 2.66 -4.29
CA ARG A 110 -19.52 3.08 -5.04
C ARG A 110 -20.47 3.90 -4.17
N ASP A 111 -20.66 3.49 -2.92
CA ASP A 111 -21.56 4.17 -1.97
C ASP A 111 -20.99 5.52 -1.51
N SER A 112 -19.66 5.69 -1.51
CA SER A 112 -18.98 6.96 -1.23
C SER A 112 -18.91 7.95 -2.40
N GLY A 113 -19.53 7.63 -3.55
CA GLY A 113 -19.49 8.45 -4.76
C GLY A 113 -18.18 8.35 -5.57
N ARG A 114 -17.27 7.46 -5.18
CA ARG A 114 -16.06 7.12 -5.95
C ARG A 114 -16.36 5.96 -6.88
N THR A 115 -16.69 6.26 -8.13
CA THR A 115 -17.01 5.22 -9.13
C THR A 115 -15.79 4.33 -9.45
N PRO A 116 -15.94 3.00 -9.53
CA PRO A 116 -14.89 2.07 -9.98
C PRO A 116 -14.67 2.07 -11.51
N ALA A 117 -15.19 3.06 -12.22
CA ALA A 117 -15.44 2.97 -13.66
C ALA A 117 -14.24 3.31 -14.57
N SER A 118 -13.04 3.60 -14.03
CA SER A 118 -11.85 3.87 -14.85
C SER A 118 -10.72 2.84 -14.69
N TYR A 119 -10.87 1.83 -13.83
CA TYR A 119 -9.79 0.88 -13.49
C TYR A 119 -9.24 0.08 -14.68
N ARG A 120 -9.97 0.02 -15.81
CA ARG A 120 -9.54 -0.69 -17.02
C ARG A 120 -8.98 0.22 -18.11
N ASP A 121 -9.24 1.52 -18.08
CA ASP A 121 -8.99 2.42 -19.22
C ASP A 121 -7.95 3.52 -18.95
N ASN A 122 -7.40 3.62 -17.74
CA ASN A 122 -6.36 4.62 -17.42
C ASN A 122 -5.15 4.00 -16.68
N PRO A 123 -3.97 3.85 -17.33
CA PRO A 123 -2.85 3.05 -16.82
C PRO A 123 -2.00 3.72 -15.73
N VAL A 124 -2.55 4.67 -14.97
CA VAL A 124 -1.87 5.35 -13.85
C VAL A 124 -2.88 5.58 -12.71
N ASP A 125 -3.55 4.53 -12.25
CA ASP A 125 -4.40 4.63 -11.06
C ASP A 125 -3.53 4.63 -9.80
N SER A 126 -3.10 5.84 -9.43
CA SER A 126 -2.39 6.13 -8.17
C SER A 126 -3.17 5.70 -6.90
N LEU A 127 -4.43 5.33 -7.05
CA LEU A 127 -5.37 5.04 -5.97
C LEU A 127 -5.18 3.67 -5.31
N ALA A 128 -4.55 2.69 -5.98
CA ALA A 128 -4.41 1.33 -5.47
C ALA A 128 -3.64 1.28 -4.14
N ALA A 129 -2.51 1.99 -4.06
CA ALA A 129 -1.72 2.10 -2.83
C ALA A 129 -2.52 2.74 -1.67
N ALA A 130 -3.40 3.70 -1.96
CA ALA A 130 -4.23 4.34 -0.95
C ALA A 130 -5.31 3.37 -0.43
N LEU A 131 -5.98 2.64 -1.32
CA LEU A 131 -6.96 1.63 -0.92
C LEU A 131 -6.33 0.52 -0.09
N LEU A 132 -5.16 0.04 -0.51
CA LEU A 132 -4.37 -0.94 0.24
C LEU A 132 -4.08 -0.46 1.65
N LEU A 133 -3.67 0.81 1.79
CA LEU A 133 -3.38 1.41 3.08
C LEU A 133 -4.64 1.59 3.94
N GLU A 134 -5.75 2.01 3.35
CA GLU A 134 -7.03 2.12 4.06
C GLU A 134 -7.50 0.75 4.57
N THR A 135 -7.34 -0.31 3.79
CA THR A 135 -7.61 -1.69 4.26
C THR A 135 -6.77 -2.03 5.49
N TRP A 136 -5.47 -1.73 5.47
CA TRP A 136 -4.60 -1.95 6.63
C TRP A 136 -5.03 -1.17 7.86
N LEU A 137 -5.34 0.13 7.67
CA LEU A 137 -5.71 1.06 8.74
C LEU A 137 -7.04 0.67 9.39
N ASN A 138 -7.98 0.12 8.62
CA ASN A 138 -9.27 -0.36 9.13
C ASN A 138 -9.17 -1.70 9.88
N ASP A 139 -8.14 -2.51 9.58
CA ASP A 139 -7.85 -3.75 10.30
C ASP A 139 -7.07 -3.51 11.60
N GLN A 140 -6.56 -2.29 11.82
CA GLN A 140 -5.92 -1.95 13.09
C GLN A 140 -6.98 -1.90 14.20
N PRO A 141 -6.71 -2.51 15.37
CA PRO A 141 -7.67 -2.55 16.47
C PRO A 141 -8.09 -1.14 16.87
N GLU A 142 -9.38 -0.95 17.15
CA GLU A 142 -9.82 0.27 17.84
C GLU A 142 -9.19 0.24 19.24
N GLU A 143 -8.30 1.18 19.54
CA GLU A 143 -7.94 1.40 20.93
C GLU A 143 -9.18 1.90 21.66
N THR A 144 -9.89 0.98 22.33
CA THR A 144 -10.96 1.35 23.25
C THR A 144 -10.31 2.09 24.43
N PRO A 145 -10.73 3.33 24.74
CA PRO A 145 -10.17 4.10 25.86
C PRO A 145 -10.29 3.41 27.22
#